data_AF-A0A381XY56-F1
#
_entry.id   AF-A0A381XY56-F1
#
_cell.length_a   1.000
_cell.length_b   1.000
_cell.length_c   1.000
_cell.angle_alpha   90.00
_cell.angle_beta   90.00
_cell.angle_gamma   90.00
#
_symmetry.space_group_name_H-M   'P 1'
#
loop_
_entity.id
_entity.type
_entity.pdbx_description
1 polymer ?
#
loop_
_entity_poly.entity_id
_entity_poly.type
_entity_poly.pdbx_seq_one_letter_code
_entity_poly.pdbx_strand_id
1 'polypeptide(L)'
;SSDVLRSRIEKRGREYEAFMDPDYLDSVNKSFNNFFFYYSETPLLVINTNEIDFVEKKCDLEELIIKINSHRIGREYYNPLGS
;
A
#
# COMPACT_ATOMS: atom_id res chain seq x y z
N SER A 1 -0.82 -2.30 -9.13
CA SER A 1 -0.08 -3.20 -10.06
C SER A 1 1.41 -2.95 -9.94
N SER A 2 2.23 -3.96 -10.26
CA SER A 2 3.70 -3.90 -10.23
C SER A 2 4.25 -2.69 -10.99
N ASP A 3 3.58 -2.30 -12.08
CA ASP A 3 3.91 -1.14 -12.92
C ASP A 3 3.79 0.21 -12.20
N VAL A 4 2.76 0.37 -11.35
CA VAL A 4 2.56 1.60 -10.54
C VAL A 4 3.63 1.72 -9.47
N LEU A 5 4.03 0.59 -8.87
CA LEU A 5 5.10 0.54 -7.89
C LEU A 5 6.44 0.97 -8.52
N ARG A 6 6.74 0.43 -9.70
CA ARG A 6 7.95 0.74 -10.46
C ARG A 6 8.03 2.23 -10.81
N SER A 7 6.95 2.83 -11.28
CA SER A 7 6.89 4.27 -11.57
C SER A 7 7.16 5.12 -10.31
N ARG A 8 6.65 4.72 -9.14
CA ARG A 8 6.91 5.41 -7.86
C ARG A 8 8.34 5.23 -7.34
N ILE A 9 8.98 4.10 -7.64
CA ILE A 9 10.38 3.81 -7.29
C ILE A 9 11.33 4.62 -8.20
N GLU A 10 11.10 4.59 -9.51
CA GLU A 10 11.88 5.38 -10.48
C GLU A 10 11.79 6.88 -10.16
N LYS A 11 10.61 7.40 -9.79
CA LYS A 11 10.42 8.80 -9.36
C LYS A 11 11.19 9.16 -8.08
N ARG A 12 11.50 8.18 -7.22
CA ARG A 12 12.23 8.38 -5.95
C ARG A 12 13.75 8.45 -6.15
N GLY A 13 14.27 7.86 -7.22
CA GLY A 13 15.66 8.03 -7.68
C GLY A 13 16.74 7.57 -6.69
N ARG A 14 16.45 6.61 -5.82
CA ARG A 14 17.45 6.08 -4.87
C ARG A 14 18.43 5.17 -5.60
N GLU A 15 19.73 5.38 -5.41
CA GLU A 15 20.79 4.64 -6.13
C GLU A 15 20.68 3.11 -6.00
N TYR A 16 20.24 2.61 -4.84
CA TYR A 16 20.05 1.18 -4.58
C TYR A 16 18.75 0.60 -5.18
N GLU A 17 17.81 1.45 -5.61
CA GLU A 17 16.56 1.02 -6.24
C GLU A 17 16.69 0.95 -7.78
N ALA A 18 17.70 1.61 -8.37
CA ALA A 18 17.91 1.72 -9.82
C ALA A 18 18.27 0.39 -10.52
N PHE A 19 18.88 -0.55 -9.80
CA PHE A 19 19.27 -1.87 -10.30
C PHE A 19 18.39 -3.01 -9.76
N MET A 20 17.28 -2.67 -9.12
CA MET A 20 16.41 -3.67 -8.51
C MET A 20 15.72 -4.49 -9.60
N ASP A 21 15.89 -5.81 -9.56
CA ASP A 21 15.28 -6.73 -10.51
C ASP A 21 13.73 -6.66 -10.40
N PRO A 22 13.01 -6.43 -11.51
CA PRO A 22 11.54 -6.46 -11.53
C PRO A 22 10.96 -7.76 -10.94
N ASP A 23 11.61 -8.90 -11.17
CA ASP A 23 11.19 -10.20 -10.65
C ASP A 23 11.41 -10.29 -9.13
N TYR A 24 12.46 -9.63 -8.62
CA TYR A 24 12.70 -9.50 -7.19
C TYR A 24 11.60 -8.66 -6.52
N LEU A 25 11.22 -7.53 -7.14
CA LEU A 25 10.13 -6.69 -6.62
C LEU A 25 8.79 -7.44 -6.60
N ASP A 26 8.51 -8.24 -7.63
CA ASP A 26 7.32 -9.08 -7.68
C ASP A 26 7.34 -10.18 -6.62
N SER A 27 8.50 -10.81 -6.40
CA SER A 27 8.72 -11.79 -5.32
C SER A 27 8.48 -11.21 -3.93
N VAL A 28 8.98 -9.99 -3.67
CA VAL A 28 8.76 -9.29 -2.40
C VAL A 28 7.27 -8.97 -2.22
N ASN A 29 6.60 -8.47 -3.27
CA ASN A 29 5.16 -8.21 -3.22
C ASN A 29 4.35 -9.48 -2.93
N LYS A 30 4.66 -10.59 -3.61
CA LYS A 30 4.03 -11.88 -3.37
C LYS A 30 4.26 -12.37 -1.94
N SER A 31 5.48 -12.23 -1.43
CA SER A 31 5.84 -12.63 -0.07
C SER A 31 5.08 -11.80 0.98
N PHE A 32 5.00 -10.48 0.80
CA PHE A 32 4.21 -9.58 1.64
C PHE A 32 2.73 -9.95 1.63
N ASN A 33 2.16 -10.14 0.43
CA ASN A 33 0.76 -10.53 0.27
C ASN A 33 0.45 -11.86 0.96
N ASN A 34 1.31 -12.88 0.79
CA ASN A 34 1.14 -14.18 1.42
C ASN A 34 1.23 -14.08 2.95
N PHE A 35 2.20 -13.33 3.48
CA PHE A 35 2.34 -13.13 4.91
C PHE A 35 1.07 -12.51 5.51
N PHE A 36 0.62 -11.38 4.97
CA PHE A 36 -0.59 -10.70 5.45
C PHE A 36 -1.89 -11.40 5.06
N PHE A 37 -1.85 -12.41 4.17
CA PHE A 37 -3.00 -13.23 3.88
C PHE A 37 -3.37 -14.15 5.04
N TYR A 38 -2.37 -14.74 5.70
CA TYR A 38 -2.55 -15.65 6.84
C TYR A 38 -2.38 -14.98 8.21
N TYR A 39 -1.89 -13.75 8.24
CA TYR A 39 -1.70 -12.99 9.47
C TYR A 39 -3.04 -12.72 10.18
N SER A 40 -3.14 -13.14 11.44
CA SER A 40 -4.36 -13.02 12.26
C SER A 40 -4.09 -12.59 13.71
N GLU A 41 -2.85 -12.25 14.05
CA GLU A 41 -2.46 -11.90 15.43
C GLU A 41 -2.99 -10.54 15.87
N THR A 42 -3.22 -9.62 14.94
CA THR A 42 -3.80 -8.30 15.21
C THR A 42 -4.82 -7.92 14.14
N PRO A 43 -5.71 -6.94 14.42
CA PRO A 43 -6.55 -6.34 13.38
C PRO A 43 -5.69 -5.86 12.20
N LEU A 44 -6.12 -6.17 10.99
CA LEU A 44 -5.39 -5.92 9.75
C LEU A 44 -6.22 -5.06 8.80
N LEU A 45 -5.79 -3.83 8.59
CA LEU A 45 -6.39 -2.91 7.63
C LEU A 45 -5.56 -2.88 6.34
N VAL A 46 -6.12 -3.36 5.24
CA VAL A 46 -5.51 -3.36 3.90
C VAL A 46 -6.10 -2.20 3.10
N ILE A 47 -5.25 -1.27 2.68
CA ILE A 47 -5.69 -0.04 2.00
C ILE A 47 -5.20 -0.04 0.56
N ASN A 48 -6.13 0.10 -0.38
CA ASN A 48 -5.79 0.31 -1.77
C ASN A 48 -5.38 1.77 -1.98
N THR A 49 -4.11 2.01 -2.33
CA THR A 49 -3.56 3.36 -2.56
C THR A 49 -3.47 3.73 -4.05
N ASN A 50 -4.19 3.02 -4.92
CA ASN A 50 -4.14 3.27 -6.37
C ASN A 50 -4.87 4.57 -6.77
N GLU A 51 -5.98 4.90 -6.12
CA GLU A 51 -6.85 6.04 -6.50
C GLU A 51 -6.80 7.23 -5.52
N ILE A 52 -6.02 7.13 -4.44
CA ILE A 52 -5.84 8.23 -3.47
C ILE A 52 -4.51 8.94 -3.64
N ASP A 53 -4.53 10.25 -3.47
CA ASP A 53 -3.35 11.10 -3.43
C ASP A 53 -3.27 11.81 -2.07
N PHE A 54 -2.99 11.04 -1.02
CA PHE A 54 -2.84 11.58 0.34
C PHE A 54 -1.59 12.46 0.52
N VAL A 55 -0.75 12.60 -0.51
CA VAL A 55 0.42 13.48 -0.50
C VAL A 55 -0.01 14.91 -0.86
N GLU A 56 -0.83 15.06 -1.90
CA GLU A 56 -1.29 16.37 -2.38
C GLU A 56 -2.70 16.73 -1.87
N LYS A 57 -3.58 15.75 -1.63
CA LYS A 57 -4.96 15.94 -1.14
C LYS A 57 -5.05 15.66 0.37
N LYS A 58 -5.21 16.73 1.16
CA LYS A 58 -5.40 16.61 2.62
C LYS A 58 -6.66 15.84 3.01
N CYS A 59 -7.75 15.93 2.24
CA CYS A 59 -8.98 15.21 2.53
C CYS A 59 -8.75 13.69 2.54
N ASP A 60 -8.04 13.17 1.54
CA ASP A 60 -7.70 11.74 1.43
C ASP A 60 -6.87 11.27 2.65
N LEU A 61 -5.98 12.14 3.15
CA LEU A 61 -5.19 11.87 4.35
C LEU A 61 -6.07 11.83 5.62
N GLU A 62 -7.02 12.75 5.75
CA GLU A 62 -7.95 12.79 6.89
C GLU A 62 -8.83 11.53 6.93
N GLU A 63 -9.38 11.11 5.78
CA GLU A 63 -10.14 9.86 5.68
C GLU A 63 -9.31 8.64 6.06
N LEU A 64 -8.05 8.59 5.62
CA LEU A 64 -7.11 7.53 5.96
C LEU A 64 -6.88 7.44 7.47
N ILE A 65 -6.67 8.59 8.13
CA ILE A 65 -6.45 8.67 9.58
C ILE A 65 -7.69 8.21 10.33
N ILE A 66 -8.88 8.66 9.92
CA ILE A 66 -10.16 8.22 10.51
C ILE A 66 -10.30 6.70 10.37
N LYS A 67 -9.94 6.14 9.21
CA LYS A 67 -10.03 4.70 8.98
C LYS A 67 -9.08 3.89 9.87
N ILE A 68 -7.83 4.33 9.99
CA ILE A 68 -6.84 3.72 10.90
C ILE A 68 -7.34 3.77 12.35
N ASN A 69 -7.87 4.91 12.77
CA ASN A 69 -8.34 5.11 14.15
C ASN A 69 -9.64 4.37 14.47
N SER A 70 -10.48 4.05 13.48
CA SER A 70 -11.76 3.35 13.66
C SER A 70 -11.65 1.84 13.51
N HIS A 71 -10.64 1.33 12.83
CA HIS A 71 -10.42 -0.10 12.69
C HIS A 71 -10.05 -0.73 14.05
N ARG A 72 -10.76 -1.81 14.43
CA ARG A 72 -10.65 -2.41 15.77
C ARG A 72 -10.53 -3.94 15.76
N ILE A 73 -11.09 -4.61 14.76
CA ILE A 73 -11.20 -6.08 14.77
C ILE A 73 -11.12 -6.61 13.33
N GLY A 74 -10.47 -7.77 13.20
CA GLY A 74 -10.52 -8.59 11.99
C GLY A 74 -9.68 -8.03 10.85
N ARG A 75 -9.95 -8.53 9.65
CA ARG A 75 -9.31 -8.08 8.42
C ARG A 75 -10.29 -7.22 7.63
N GLU A 76 -9.88 -6.00 7.31
CA GLU A 76 -10.69 -5.08 6.54
C GLU A 76 -9.95 -4.63 5.28
N TYR A 77 -10.65 -4.62 4.15
CA TYR A 77 -10.16 -4.07 2.90
C TYR A 77 -10.85 -2.73 2.65
N TYR A 78 -10.06 -1.67 2.61
CA TYR A 78 -10.54 -0.32 2.32
C TYR A 78 -10.07 0.09 0.93
N ASN A 79 -11.05 0.30 0.04
CA ASN A 79 -10.82 0.90 -1.27
C ASN A 79 -11.41 2.32 -1.23
N PRO A 80 -10.59 3.35 -0.96
CA PRO A 80 -11.05 4.73 -1.05
C PRO A 80 -11.49 4.99 -2.49
N LEU A 81 -12.76 5.32 -2.68
CA LEU A 81 -13.27 5.79 -3.96
C LEU A 81 -12.68 7.19 -4.17
N GLY A 82 -11.80 7.32 -5.16
CA GLY A 82 -11.19 8.61 -5.48
C GLY A 82 -12.28 9.67 -5.69
N SER A 83 -12.15 10.80 -4.99
CA SER A 83 -12.96 12.01 -5.22
C SER A 83 -12.48 12.78 -6.44
#